data_AF-A0A2J6N3B7-F1
#
_entry.id   AF-A0A2J6N3B7-F1
#
_cell.length_a   1.000
_cell.length_b   1.000
_cell.length_c   1.000
_cell.angle_alpha   90.00
_cell.angle_beta   90.00
_cell.angle_gamma   90.00
#
_symmetry.space_group_name_H-M   'P 1'
#
loop_
_entity.id
_entity.type
_entity.pdbx_description
1 polymer ?
#
loop_
_entity_poly.entity_id
_entity_poly.type
_entity_poly.pdbx_seq_one_letter_code
_entity_poly.pdbx_strand_id
1 'polypeptide(L)' 'MDKAEVFGFFFIALGVALIVHHVLFWQRPFDIADMMHHEFFEAIFFTAGVTLLIAVRSKRKKEAEE' A
#
# COMPACT_ATOMS: atom_id res chain seq x y z
N MET A 1 8.94 14.96 -7.28
CA MET A 1 8.23 13.69 -7.05
C MET A 1 7.24 13.54 -8.19
N ASP A 2 7.33 12.46 -8.94
CA ASP A 2 6.35 12.16 -9.98
C ASP A 2 4.97 11.96 -9.34
N LYS A 3 3.89 12.24 -10.07
CA LYS A 3 2.52 11.99 -9.57
C LYS A 3 2.37 10.54 -9.12
N ALA A 4 2.96 9.60 -9.86
CA ALA A 4 2.98 8.20 -9.48
C ALA A 4 3.74 7.97 -8.16
N GLU A 5 4.90 8.60 -7.93
CA GLU A 5 5.59 8.47 -6.63
C GLU A 5 4.72 8.98 -5.48
N VAL A 6 4.05 10.12 -5.65
CA VAL A 6 3.12 10.68 -4.66
C VAL A 6 1.99 9.69 -4.36
N PHE A 7 1.34 9.14 -5.38
CA PHE A 7 0.28 8.14 -5.19
C PHE A 7 0.80 6.84 -4.56
N GLY A 8 2.00 6.41 -4.90
CA GLY A 8 2.64 5.23 -4.30
C GLY A 8 2.85 5.40 -2.80
N PHE A 9 3.45 6.52 -2.38
CA PHE A 9 3.60 6.84 -0.95
C PHE A 9 2.26 7.03 -0.24
N PHE A 10 1.29 7.67 -0.90
CA PHE A 10 -0.05 7.85 -0.34
C PHE A 10 -0.74 6.52 -0.07
N PHE A 11 -0.69 5.57 -1.01
CA PHE A 11 -1.29 4.25 -0.83
C PHE A 11 -0.60 3.43 0.26
N ILE A 12 0.74 3.50 0.37
CA ILE A 12 1.46 2.87 1.48
C ILE A 12 1.01 3.47 2.80
N ALA A 13 0.97 4.81 2.92
CA ALA A 13 0.55 5.48 4.13
C ALA A 13 -0.91 5.13 4.51
N LEU A 14 -1.80 5.05 3.52
CA LEU A 14 -3.19 4.66 3.72
C LEU A 14 -3.31 3.21 4.20
N GLY A 15 -2.59 2.27 3.58
CA GLY A 15 -2.57 0.87 4.00
C GLY A 15 -2.06 0.72 5.44
N VAL A 16 -0.97 1.41 5.80
CA VAL A 16 -0.44 1.42 7.17
C VAL A 16 -1.43 2.05 8.17
N ALA A 17 -2.09 3.15 7.79
CA ALA A 17 -3.07 3.81 8.65
C ALA A 17 -4.28 2.91 8.93
N LEU A 18 -4.73 2.14 7.92
CA LEU A 18 -5.80 1.17 8.08
C LEU A 18 -5.39 0.03 9.02
N ILE A 19 -4.17 -0.52 8.88
CA ILE A 19 -3.63 -1.53 9.81
C ILE A 19 -3.66 -1.00 11.25
N VAL A 20 -3.17 0.23 11.46
CA VAL A 20 -3.16 0.85 12.79
C VAL A 20 -4.58 1.03 13.33
N HIS A 21 -5.51 1.50 12.49
CA HIS A 21 -6.91 1.63 12.86
C HIS A 21 -7.53 0.27 13.24
N HIS A 22 -7.29 -0.78 12.45
CA HIS A 22 -7.82 -2.11 12.74
C HIS A 22 -7.28 -2.67 14.06
N VAL A 23 -5.97 -2.58 14.30
CA VAL A 23 -5.33 -3.05 15.54
C VAL A 23 -5.85 -2.32 16.79
N LEU A 24 -6.06 -1.01 16.70
CA LEU A 24 -6.50 -0.20 17.85
C LEU A 24 -7.98 -0.37 18.19
N PHE A 25 -8.85 -0.50 17.18
CA PHE A 25 -10.30 -0.50 17.40
C PHE A 25 -10.90 -1.91 17.50
N TRP A 26 -10.40 -2.88 16.74
CA TRP A 26 -11.00 -4.22 16.68
C TRP A 26 -10.25 -5.26 17.52
N GLN A 27 -8.95 -5.09 17.80
CA GLN A 27 -8.12 -6.01 18.61
C GLN A 27 -8.22 -7.50 18.21
N ARG A 28 -8.81 -7.82 17.05
CA ARG A 28 -9.02 -9.16 16.52
C ARG A 28 -8.31 -9.30 15.17
N PRO A 29 -6.98 -9.50 15.19
CA PRO A 29 -6.31 -9.90 13.97
C PRO A 29 -6.79 -11.30 13.57
N PHE A 30 -7.00 -11.52 12.27
CA PHE A 30 -7.36 -12.79 11.63
C PHE A 30 -8.80 -13.30 11.88
N ASP A 31 -9.76 -12.44 12.18
CA ASP A 31 -11.18 -12.82 12.10
C ASP A 31 -11.60 -12.92 10.62
N ILE A 32 -12.32 -13.98 10.23
CA ILE A 32 -12.70 -14.23 8.82
C ILE A 32 -13.53 -13.07 8.26
N ALA A 33 -14.37 -12.46 9.11
CA ALA A 33 -15.16 -11.29 8.75
C ALA A 33 -14.28 -10.07 8.45
N ASP A 34 -13.20 -9.88 9.22
CA ASP A 34 -12.25 -8.77 9.07
C ASP A 34 -11.25 -9.01 7.94
N MET A 35 -10.88 -10.27 7.68
CA MET A 35 -10.06 -10.67 6.54
C MET A 35 -10.64 -10.17 5.21
N MET A 36 -11.97 -10.12 5.09
CA MET A 36 -12.65 -9.69 3.85
C MET A 36 -12.87 -8.17 3.75
N HIS A 37 -12.62 -7.40 4.82
CA HIS A 37 -13.00 -5.97 4.87
C HIS A 37 -11.91 -5.02 5.34
N HIS A 38 -11.14 -5.37 6.36
CA HIS A 38 -10.07 -4.51 6.87
C HIS A 38 -8.73 -5.00 6.32
N GLU A 39 -8.39 -6.25 6.61
CA GLU A 39 -7.09 -6.82 6.23
C GLU A 39 -6.93 -6.93 4.70
N PHE A 40 -8.02 -7.20 3.95
CA PHE A 40 -7.99 -7.23 2.49
C PHE A 40 -7.62 -5.88 1.89
N PHE A 41 -8.27 -4.81 2.34
CA PHE A 41 -8.03 -3.47 1.79
C PHE A 41 -6.68 -2.92 2.25
N GLU A 42 -6.27 -3.18 3.48
CA GLU A 42 -4.93 -2.90 4.00
C GLU A 42 -3.85 -3.51 3.10
N ALA A 43 -3.96 -4.80 2.80
CA ALA A 43 -3.03 -5.51 1.94
C ALA A 43 -3.05 -4.95 0.51
N ILE A 44 -4.22 -4.67 -0.06
CA ILE A 44 -4.32 -4.08 -1.41
C ILE A 44 -3.65 -2.72 -1.47
N PHE A 45 -3.98 -1.79 -0.56
CA PHE A 45 -3.41 -0.45 -0.61
C PHE A 45 -1.90 -0.47 -0.39
N PHE A 46 -1.43 -1.28 0.56
CA PHE A 46 -0.01 -1.42 0.81
C PHE A 46 0.73 -1.99 -0.41
N THR A 47 0.25 -3.11 -0.97
CA THR A 47 0.89 -3.77 -2.12
C THR A 47 0.80 -2.93 -3.40
N ALA A 48 -0.33 -2.26 -3.65
CA ALA A 48 -0.48 -1.34 -4.78
C ALA A 48 0.52 -0.18 -4.68
N GLY A 49 0.66 0.42 -3.50
CA GLY A 49 1.61 1.52 -3.28
C GLY A 49 3.07 1.10 -3.49
N VAL A 50 3.48 -0.04 -2.93
CA VAL A 50 4.83 -0.60 -3.13
C VAL A 50 5.09 -0.92 -4.61
N THR A 51 4.12 -1.56 -5.27
CA THR A 51 4.23 -1.92 -6.69
C THR A 51 4.37 -0.67 -7.57
N LEU A 52 3.63 0.40 -7.26
CA LEU A 52 3.72 1.67 -7.99
C LEU A 52 5.11 2.29 -7.87
N LEU A 53 5.69 2.30 -6.66
CA LEU A 53 7.05 2.83 -6.44
C LEU A 53 8.10 1.99 -7.18
N ILE A 54 7.98 0.66 -7.16
CA ILE A 54 8.87 -0.24 -7.90
C ILE A 54 8.75 0.02 -9.41
N ALA A 55 7.53 0.17 -9.93
CA ALA A 55 7.29 0.43 -11.34
C ALA A 55 7.92 1.76 -11.78
N VAL A 56 7.74 2.84 -11.01
CA VAL A 56 8.37 4.14 -11.29
C VAL A 56 9.88 4.03 -11.27
N ARG A 57 10.46 3.36 -10.26
CA ARG A 57 11.91 3.19 -10.15
C ARG A 57 12.48 2.39 -11.32
N SER A 58 11.76 1.35 -11.75
CA SER A 58 12.14 0.50 -12.88
C SER A 58 12.08 1.24 -14.20
N LYS A 59 11.04 2.06 -14.41
CA LYS A 59 10.92 2.92 -15.59
C LYS A 59 12.08 3.92 -15.69
N ARG A 60 12.36 4.65 -14.59
CA ARG A 60 13.47 5.61 -14.53
C ARG A 60 14.85 4.97 -14.73
N LYS A 61 15.02 3.71 -14.31
CA LYS A 61 16.25 2.95 -14.57
C LYS A 61 16.43 2.66 -16.05
N LYS A 62 15.38 2.22 -16.75
CA LYS A 62 15.43 1.96 -18.20
C LYS A 62 15.76 3.23 -19.00
N GLU A 63 15.13 4.36 -18.66
CA GLU A 63 15.39 5.66 -19.31
C GLU A 63 16.82 6.18 -19.08
N ALA A 64 17.54 5.69 -18.08
CA ALA A 64 18.93 6.09 -17.80
C ALA A 64 19.98 5.17 -18.45
N GLU A 65 19.55 4.00 -18.96
CA GLU A 65 20.40 3.03 -19.66
C GLU A 65 20.29 3.16 -21.21
N GLU A 66 19.32 3.94 -21.70
CA GLU A 66 19.18 4.39 -23.10
C GLU A 66 19.91 5.72 -23.36
#